data_AF-A0A1F3SPA8-F1
#
_entry.id   AF-A0A1F3SPA8-F1
#
_cell.length_a   1.000
_cell.length_b   1.000
_cell.length_c   1.000
_cell.angle_alpha   90.00
_cell.angle_beta   90.00
_cell.angle_gamma   90.00
#
_symmetry.space_group_name_H-M   'P 1'
#
loop_
_entity.id
_entity.type
_entity.pdbx_description
1 polymer ?
#
loop_
_entity_poly.entity_id
_entity_poly.type
_entity_poly.pdbx_seq_one_letter_code
_entity_poly.pdbx_strand_id
1 'polypeptide(L)'
;MSTFCNLIVVFAFLCIASDSFAADKVHGGRAKLEKDGYKGPESCEECHPGKAKEFLSTVHWKHSSKVTNVDGIDPEKEYGMLNRIYTMCNGNDTVNDLKEIPPNEVGKTKFTGCNTCHPGNHLSDVASTGPEAEKAIDCLICHSTDYDYRLRKPYKDESGRIVIGQDRTTKAALSIGRPTVKNCMICHESAGGGVLVKRGFSFTKETDVHAAHNMVCVDCHQAKNHKMPTGYDPNNWANDGVRIGCADCHTEGPHKDADYNRHTARIACQTCHIPRTGGAVAKDFTKWEKKDDMFFEPSTLKREANETVPVYAWYNKTVKNTAHFIGPKGSRADKKSKIYPFKIFEGKAFFDKRTDDLLSMDFAPPMATGNALAGVASAAKILGLKNYQPIPGWQIVYFGSNHLVTTKSKALTCTNCHAVNGVINFSNLGYSVKEVKKLTSASIYFEKMLQKQNSEW
;
A
#
# COMPACT_ATOMS: atom_id res chain seq x y z
N MET A 1 24.43 -3.65 -81.06
CA MET A 1 24.77 -2.39 -80.36
C MET A 1 23.44 -1.69 -80.07
N SER A 2 22.65 -1.97 -79.02
CA SER A 2 22.96 -2.28 -77.60
C SER A 2 23.90 -1.22 -77.02
N THR A 3 23.63 -0.50 -75.93
CA THR A 3 22.66 -0.56 -74.83
C THR A 3 22.80 0.80 -74.12
N PHE A 4 21.81 1.28 -73.35
CA PHE A 4 22.00 1.64 -71.94
C PHE A 4 20.68 2.19 -71.38
N CYS A 5 20.05 1.33 -70.58
CA CYS A 5 18.88 1.59 -69.75
C CYS A 5 19.40 2.01 -68.36
N ASN A 6 19.03 3.19 -67.87
CA ASN A 6 19.42 3.64 -66.53
C ASN A 6 18.38 3.18 -65.51
N LEU A 7 18.84 2.28 -64.63
CA LEU A 7 18.12 1.69 -63.51
C LEU A 7 18.09 2.69 -62.34
N ILE A 8 16.89 3.06 -61.88
CA ILE A 8 16.69 3.80 -60.62
C ILE A 8 16.83 2.79 -59.48
N VAL A 9 17.89 2.92 -58.67
CA VAL A 9 18.10 2.13 -57.45
C VAL A 9 17.37 2.81 -56.29
N VAL A 10 16.29 2.17 -55.83
CA VAL A 10 15.61 2.52 -54.58
C VAL A 10 16.39 1.91 -53.42
N PHE A 11 17.08 2.73 -52.63
CA PHE A 11 17.66 2.31 -51.36
C PHE A 11 16.54 2.17 -50.31
N ALA A 12 16.15 0.93 -50.03
CA ALA A 12 15.31 0.62 -48.88
C ALA A 12 16.16 0.76 -47.60
N PHE A 13 15.91 1.80 -46.82
CA PHE A 13 16.40 1.90 -45.44
C PHE A 13 15.65 0.86 -44.58
N LEU A 14 16.29 -0.28 -44.36
CA LEU A 14 15.87 -1.25 -43.37
C LEU A 14 16.21 -0.68 -41.98
N CYS A 15 15.24 -0.02 -41.34
CA CYS A 15 15.34 0.32 -39.91
C CYS A 15 15.30 -0.98 -39.12
N ILE A 16 16.48 -1.55 -38.82
CA ILE A 16 16.63 -2.62 -37.83
C ILE A 16 16.33 -1.98 -36.48
N ALA A 17 15.10 -2.15 -36.00
CA ALA A 17 14.77 -1.94 -34.60
C ALA A 17 15.64 -2.93 -33.80
N SER A 18 16.66 -2.42 -33.14
CA SER A 18 17.42 -3.17 -32.16
C SER A 18 16.55 -3.27 -30.91
N ASP A 19 15.72 -4.32 -30.85
CA ASP A 19 15.16 -4.80 -29.60
C ASP A 19 16.33 -5.24 -28.70
N SER A 20 16.86 -4.27 -27.99
CA SER A 20 17.86 -4.48 -26.95
C SER A 20 17.13 -5.08 -25.75
N PHE A 21 16.85 -6.39 -25.82
CA PHE A 21 16.57 -7.16 -24.62
C PHE A 21 17.81 -7.03 -23.74
N ALA A 22 17.73 -6.17 -22.72
CA ALA A 22 18.73 -6.13 -21.67
C ALA A 22 18.73 -7.50 -21.00
N ALA A 23 19.68 -8.36 -21.37
CA ALA A 23 19.95 -9.57 -20.61
C ALA A 23 20.21 -9.15 -19.17
N ASP A 24 19.50 -9.75 -18.22
CA ASP A 24 19.70 -9.47 -16.79
C ASP A 24 21.19 -9.62 -16.50
N LYS A 25 21.83 -8.48 -16.17
CA LYS A 25 23.25 -8.45 -15.89
C LYS A 25 23.50 -9.36 -14.70
N VAL A 26 24.23 -10.45 -14.93
CA VAL A 26 24.63 -11.39 -13.88
C VAL A 26 25.27 -10.61 -12.73
N HIS A 27 24.78 -10.82 -11.51
CA HIS A 27 25.24 -10.10 -10.33
C HIS A 27 26.75 -10.31 -10.14
N GLY A 28 27.52 -9.23 -9.96
CA GLY A 28 29.00 -9.29 -9.89
C GLY A 28 29.53 -10.15 -8.74
N GLY A 29 28.75 -10.31 -7.66
CA GLY A 29 29.08 -11.18 -6.52
C GLY A 29 28.80 -12.67 -6.73
N ARG A 30 28.30 -13.11 -7.90
CA ARG A 30 27.82 -14.49 -8.11
C ARG A 30 28.89 -15.55 -7.82
N ALA A 31 30.07 -15.44 -8.42
CA ALA A 31 31.14 -16.44 -8.26
C ALA A 31 31.59 -16.60 -6.80
N LYS A 32 31.57 -15.50 -6.04
CA LYS A 32 31.87 -15.50 -4.61
C LYS A 32 30.80 -16.23 -3.81
N LEU A 33 29.51 -15.98 -4.09
CA LEU A 33 28.39 -16.68 -3.46
C LEU A 33 28.36 -18.17 -3.80
N GLU A 34 28.74 -18.56 -5.02
CA GLU A 34 28.87 -19.98 -5.42
C GLU A 34 29.97 -20.68 -4.61
N LYS A 35 31.10 -20.01 -4.40
CA LYS A 35 32.25 -20.57 -3.68
C LYS A 35 32.04 -20.63 -2.16
N ASP A 36 31.59 -19.52 -1.58
CA ASP A 36 31.61 -19.32 -0.12
C ASP A 36 30.24 -19.47 0.54
N GLY A 37 29.18 -19.58 -0.27
CA GLY A 37 27.79 -19.59 0.17
C GLY A 37 27.27 -18.20 0.57
N TYR A 38 25.97 -18.13 0.89
CA TYR A 38 25.35 -16.94 1.46
C TYR A 38 25.26 -17.05 2.98
N LYS A 39 25.86 -16.09 3.69
CA LYS A 39 25.91 -16.06 5.17
C LYS A 39 25.00 -15.00 5.77
N GLY A 40 24.11 -14.43 4.97
CA GLY A 40 23.28 -13.29 5.34
C GLY A 40 23.85 -11.96 4.83
N PRO A 41 23.41 -10.84 5.42
CA PRO A 41 23.80 -9.50 4.98
C PRO A 41 25.30 -9.26 4.88
N GLU A 42 26.12 -9.92 5.71
CA GLU A 42 27.59 -9.81 5.66
C GLU A 42 28.19 -10.19 4.31
N SER A 43 27.60 -11.15 3.59
CA SER A 43 28.05 -11.51 2.24
C SER A 43 27.79 -10.39 1.22
N CYS A 44 26.76 -9.57 1.45
CA CYS A 44 26.43 -8.42 0.61
C CYS A 44 27.34 -7.23 0.93
N GLU A 45 27.65 -7.02 2.21
CA GLU A 45 28.47 -5.92 2.71
C GLU A 45 29.91 -5.92 2.16
N GLU A 46 30.45 -7.08 1.74
CA GLU A 46 31.76 -7.16 1.07
C GLU A 46 31.85 -6.26 -0.18
N CYS A 47 30.75 -6.15 -0.94
CA CYS A 47 30.66 -5.33 -2.15
C CYS A 47 29.78 -4.08 -1.97
N HIS A 48 28.90 -4.08 -0.96
CA HIS A 48 27.94 -3.03 -0.67
C HIS A 48 28.12 -2.47 0.75
N PRO A 49 29.30 -1.92 1.09
CA PRO A 49 29.60 -1.52 2.45
C PRO A 49 28.64 -0.43 2.94
N GLY A 50 28.08 -0.65 4.12
CA GLY A 50 27.16 0.23 4.83
C GLY A 50 25.69 0.12 4.40
N LYS A 51 25.31 -0.81 3.51
CA LYS A 51 23.93 -0.91 3.02
C LYS A 51 22.96 -1.49 4.03
N ALA A 52 23.38 -2.45 4.85
CA ALA A 52 22.63 -2.95 5.99
C ALA A 52 22.33 -1.81 6.97
N LYS A 53 23.38 -1.10 7.42
CA LYS A 53 23.24 0.08 8.29
C LYS A 53 22.34 1.17 7.70
N GLU A 54 22.49 1.46 6.41
CA GLU A 54 21.63 2.39 5.68
C GLU A 54 20.16 1.95 5.73
N PHE A 55 19.88 0.67 5.49
CA PHE A 55 18.54 0.11 5.49
C PHE A 55 17.84 0.24 6.85
N LEU A 56 18.58 0.10 7.95
CA LEU A 56 18.04 0.29 9.31
C LEU A 56 17.46 1.70 9.54
N SER A 57 17.84 2.69 8.73
CA SER A 57 17.31 4.06 8.82
C SER A 57 16.00 4.29 8.05
N THR A 58 15.54 3.30 7.28
CA THR A 58 14.35 3.40 6.42
C THR A 58 13.07 3.06 7.18
N VAL A 59 11.95 3.53 6.66
CA VAL A 59 10.62 3.21 7.19
C VAL A 59 10.29 1.72 7.10
N HIS A 60 10.87 0.97 6.16
CA HIS A 60 10.67 -0.48 6.05
C HIS A 60 11.29 -1.24 7.23
N TRP A 61 12.39 -0.73 7.81
CA TRP A 61 12.96 -1.30 9.02
C TRP A 61 12.34 -0.76 10.29
N LYS A 62 12.17 0.57 10.37
CA LYS A 62 11.70 1.26 11.57
C LYS A 62 10.20 1.15 11.80
N HIS A 63 9.44 0.89 10.73
CA HIS A 63 7.98 1.00 10.68
C HIS A 63 7.44 2.32 11.24
N SER A 64 8.26 3.37 11.23
CA SER A 64 7.96 4.67 11.80
C SER A 64 8.86 5.73 11.18
N SER A 65 8.37 6.96 11.14
CA SER A 65 9.12 8.13 10.71
C SER A 65 8.54 9.38 11.36
N LYS A 66 9.22 10.52 11.25
CA LYS A 66 8.58 11.82 11.49
C LYS A 66 7.38 11.99 10.54
N VAL A 67 6.29 12.53 11.05
CA VAL A 67 5.05 12.77 10.30
C VAL A 67 4.68 14.24 10.46
N THR A 68 4.56 14.95 9.33
CA THR A 68 4.43 16.42 9.32
C THR A 68 3.10 16.92 8.78
N ASN A 69 2.25 16.03 8.27
CA ASN A 69 1.03 16.37 7.55
C ASN A 69 -0.24 15.76 8.17
N VAL A 70 -0.19 15.39 9.45
CA VAL A 70 -1.31 14.78 10.19
C VAL A 70 -1.55 15.60 11.45
N ASP A 71 -2.80 15.98 11.69
CA ASP A 71 -3.19 16.71 12.90
C ASP A 71 -3.24 15.80 14.13
N GLY A 72 -3.23 16.36 15.34
CA GLY A 72 -3.52 15.61 16.57
C GLY A 72 -2.48 14.55 16.93
N ILE A 73 -1.23 14.72 16.50
CA ILE A 73 -0.09 13.90 16.88
C ILE A 73 1.00 14.77 17.54
N ASP A 74 1.85 14.14 18.34
CA ASP A 74 2.99 14.79 18.99
C ASP A 74 4.13 15.00 17.97
N PRO A 75 4.48 16.24 17.58
CA PRO A 75 5.45 16.48 16.51
C PRO A 75 6.87 15.99 16.84
N GLU A 76 7.18 15.74 18.11
CA GLU A 76 8.48 15.24 18.56
C GLU A 76 8.60 13.71 18.45
N LYS A 77 7.49 13.01 18.19
CA LYS A 77 7.45 11.55 18.06
C LYS A 77 7.39 11.10 16.62
N GLU A 78 7.96 9.93 16.38
CA GLU A 78 7.76 9.21 15.13
C GLU A 78 6.49 8.37 15.20
N TYR A 79 5.83 8.22 14.06
CA TYR A 79 4.59 7.45 13.94
C TYR A 79 4.65 6.50 12.76
N GLY A 80 4.01 5.34 12.90
CA GLY A 80 3.85 4.36 11.83
C GLY A 80 3.29 3.04 12.34
N MET A 81 3.51 1.94 11.63
CA MET A 81 3.07 0.61 12.08
C MET A 81 3.64 0.23 13.45
N LEU A 82 4.79 0.79 13.84
CA LEU A 82 5.41 0.57 15.14
C LEU A 82 4.46 0.88 16.32
N ASN A 83 3.77 2.02 16.26
CA ASN A 83 3.06 2.59 17.39
C ASN A 83 1.68 3.22 17.08
N ARG A 84 1.37 3.51 15.81
CA ARG A 84 0.09 4.12 15.43
C ARG A 84 -1.05 3.14 15.59
N ILE A 85 -2.16 3.63 16.14
CA ILE A 85 -3.40 2.87 16.26
C ILE A 85 -4.54 3.47 15.43
N TYR A 86 -5.33 2.60 14.80
CA TYR A 86 -6.54 2.90 14.03
C TYR A 86 -7.35 1.61 13.81
N THR A 87 -8.63 1.71 13.48
CA THR A 87 -9.56 0.57 13.53
C THR A 87 -9.46 -0.43 12.38
N MET A 88 -8.59 -0.23 11.38
CA MET A 88 -8.36 -1.27 10.34
C MET A 88 -7.60 -2.48 10.89
N CYS A 89 -6.56 -2.20 11.66
CA CYS A 89 -5.74 -3.22 12.31
C CYS A 89 -6.10 -3.34 13.80
N ASN A 90 -6.48 -2.25 14.47
CA ASN A 90 -6.72 -2.15 15.92
C ASN A 90 -5.54 -2.64 16.80
N GLY A 91 -4.33 -2.58 16.24
CA GLY A 91 -3.07 -2.89 16.90
C GLY A 91 -1.89 -2.37 16.09
N ASN A 92 -0.70 -2.46 16.67
CA ASN A 92 0.58 -1.99 16.14
C ASN A 92 1.69 -3.01 16.48
N ASP A 93 2.91 -2.79 15.99
CA ASP A 93 4.02 -3.74 16.23
C ASP A 93 4.39 -3.83 17.72
N THR A 94 4.26 -2.74 18.48
CA THR A 94 4.53 -2.74 19.93
C THR A 94 3.66 -3.75 20.69
N VAL A 95 2.37 -3.85 20.33
CA VAL A 95 1.44 -4.75 21.00
C VAL A 95 1.35 -6.10 20.30
N ASN A 96 1.42 -6.14 18.97
CA ASN A 96 1.22 -7.32 18.15
C ASN A 96 2.46 -7.66 17.33
N ASP A 97 3.61 -7.69 17.99
CA ASP A 97 4.81 -8.33 17.47
C ASP A 97 4.54 -9.83 17.15
N LEU A 98 5.52 -10.51 16.58
CA LEU A 98 5.52 -11.93 16.32
C LEU A 98 5.37 -12.71 17.64
N LYS A 99 4.26 -13.42 17.78
CA LYS A 99 3.92 -14.14 19.01
C LYS A 99 3.20 -15.45 18.75
N GLU A 100 3.21 -16.28 19.78
CA GLU A 100 2.48 -17.53 19.86
C GLU A 100 1.11 -17.23 20.46
N ILE A 101 0.07 -17.68 19.77
CA ILE A 101 -1.31 -17.55 20.23
C ILE A 101 -1.53 -18.62 21.31
N PRO A 102 -2.15 -18.28 22.46
CA PRO A 102 -2.52 -19.27 23.45
C PRO A 102 -3.30 -20.44 22.84
N PRO A 103 -3.15 -21.66 23.38
CA PRO A 103 -3.94 -22.79 22.91
C PRO A 103 -5.44 -22.47 22.89
N ASN A 104 -6.10 -22.76 21.77
CA ASN A 104 -7.55 -22.67 21.69
C ASN A 104 -8.22 -23.81 22.47
N GLU A 105 -9.54 -23.87 22.44
CA GLU A 105 -10.34 -24.89 23.15
C GLU A 105 -10.01 -26.36 22.79
N VAL A 106 -9.36 -26.62 21.65
CA VAL A 106 -8.92 -27.97 21.23
C VAL A 106 -7.40 -28.17 21.36
N GLY A 107 -6.72 -27.30 22.11
CA GLY A 107 -5.28 -27.38 22.37
C GLY A 107 -4.38 -26.99 21.20
N LYS A 108 -4.92 -26.40 20.12
CA LYS A 108 -4.12 -25.94 18.98
C LYS A 108 -3.57 -24.53 19.24
N THR A 109 -2.31 -24.32 18.86
CA THR A 109 -1.62 -23.02 18.85
C THR A 109 -1.26 -22.63 17.40
N LYS A 110 -1.08 -21.33 17.15
CA LYS A 110 -0.49 -20.80 15.92
C LYS A 110 0.36 -19.58 16.22
N PHE A 111 1.29 -19.26 15.33
CA PHE A 111 2.09 -18.04 15.43
C PHE A 111 1.55 -16.97 14.48
N THR A 112 1.52 -15.72 14.93
CA THR A 112 1.08 -14.58 14.13
C THR A 112 1.59 -13.27 14.73
N GLY A 113 1.40 -12.17 14.02
CA GLY A 113 1.85 -10.83 14.41
C GLY A 113 1.99 -9.91 13.21
N CYS A 114 1.97 -8.60 13.46
CA CYS A 114 2.22 -7.56 12.46
C CYS A 114 3.58 -7.75 11.77
N ASN A 115 4.53 -8.27 12.55
CA ASN A 115 5.91 -8.46 12.18
C ASN A 115 6.17 -9.66 11.25
N THR A 116 5.16 -10.47 10.95
CA THR A 116 5.24 -11.46 9.85
C THR A 116 5.59 -10.82 8.49
N CYS A 117 5.35 -9.52 8.34
CA CYS A 117 5.66 -8.74 7.14
C CYS A 117 6.92 -7.87 7.26
N HIS A 118 7.59 -7.81 8.42
CA HIS A 118 8.80 -7.01 8.59
C HIS A 118 10.03 -7.74 7.98
N PRO A 119 10.94 -7.03 7.28
CA PRO A 119 12.07 -7.62 6.55
C PRO A 119 13.26 -7.99 7.46
N GLY A 120 12.98 -8.46 8.67
CA GLY A 120 13.93 -9.01 9.63
C GLY A 120 13.63 -10.46 9.98
N ASN A 121 14.44 -11.06 10.87
CA ASN A 121 14.22 -12.40 11.41
C ASN A 121 13.50 -12.40 12.78
N HIS A 122 13.23 -11.22 13.36
CA HIS A 122 12.67 -11.02 14.70
C HIS A 122 13.55 -11.52 15.85
N LEU A 123 14.87 -11.62 15.62
CA LEU A 123 15.87 -11.66 16.70
C LEU A 123 16.27 -10.26 17.18
N SER A 124 15.87 -9.24 16.45
CA SER A 124 16.04 -7.83 16.81
C SER A 124 14.73 -7.12 16.54
N ASP A 125 14.32 -6.27 17.48
CA ASP A 125 13.03 -5.58 17.42
C ASP A 125 12.96 -4.61 16.24
N VAL A 126 11.74 -4.27 15.84
CA VAL A 126 11.49 -3.20 14.87
C VAL A 126 12.16 -1.91 15.35
N ALA A 127 12.79 -1.17 14.42
CA ALA A 127 13.58 0.03 14.70
C ALA A 127 14.86 -0.17 15.55
N SER A 128 15.25 -1.42 15.86
CA SER A 128 16.56 -1.69 16.47
C SER A 128 17.73 -1.24 15.59
N THR A 129 18.88 -1.01 16.21
CA THR A 129 20.10 -0.57 15.53
C THR A 129 21.31 -1.38 15.99
N GLY A 130 22.40 -1.31 15.25
CA GLY A 130 23.66 -1.99 15.58
C GLY A 130 23.87 -3.32 14.86
N PRO A 131 25.00 -3.99 15.10
CA PRO A 131 25.44 -5.14 14.32
C PRO A 131 24.46 -6.32 14.30
N GLU A 132 23.75 -6.56 15.40
CA GLU A 132 22.74 -7.62 15.52
C GLU A 132 21.54 -7.34 14.61
N ALA A 133 21.06 -6.09 14.60
CA ALA A 133 20.00 -5.64 13.72
C ALA A 133 20.42 -5.73 12.24
N GLU A 134 21.66 -5.35 11.92
CA GLU A 134 22.21 -5.48 10.56
C GLU A 134 22.23 -6.94 10.08
N LYS A 135 22.61 -7.88 10.95
CA LYS A 135 22.61 -9.33 10.65
C LYS A 135 21.22 -9.93 10.52
N ALA A 136 20.22 -9.31 11.14
CA ALA A 136 18.83 -9.76 11.15
C ALA A 136 18.09 -9.49 9.83
N ILE A 137 18.57 -8.54 9.02
CA ILE A 137 17.94 -8.14 7.75
C ILE A 137 17.79 -9.34 6.81
N ASP A 138 16.60 -9.48 6.23
CA ASP A 138 16.36 -10.35 5.07
C ASP A 138 16.61 -9.57 3.79
N CYS A 139 17.82 -9.64 3.22
CA CYS A 139 18.09 -8.99 1.93
C CYS A 139 17.34 -9.67 0.78
N LEU A 140 17.13 -10.99 0.86
CA LEU A 140 16.67 -11.81 -0.26
C LEU A 140 15.15 -11.74 -0.43
N ILE A 141 14.36 -11.43 0.60
CA ILE A 141 12.91 -11.24 0.45
C ILE A 141 12.57 -10.19 -0.62
N CYS A 142 13.39 -9.14 -0.73
CA CYS A 142 13.23 -8.10 -1.74
C CYS A 142 14.02 -8.39 -3.02
N HIS A 143 15.24 -8.95 -2.90
CA HIS A 143 16.19 -9.02 -4.02
C HIS A 143 16.24 -10.35 -4.74
N SER A 144 15.72 -11.45 -4.20
CA SER A 144 15.75 -12.75 -4.88
C SER A 144 14.50 -12.96 -5.73
N THR A 145 14.71 -13.33 -7.00
CA THR A 145 13.62 -13.73 -7.92
C THR A 145 13.16 -15.18 -7.70
N ASP A 146 13.91 -15.97 -6.93
CA ASP A 146 13.63 -17.39 -6.61
C ASP A 146 13.61 -17.65 -5.09
N TYR A 147 13.15 -16.66 -4.33
CA TYR A 147 12.96 -16.76 -2.88
C TYR A 147 11.88 -17.81 -2.54
N ASP A 148 12.20 -18.78 -1.68
CA ASP A 148 11.26 -19.77 -1.18
C ASP A 148 10.39 -19.22 -0.04
N TYR A 149 9.26 -18.63 -0.42
CA TYR A 149 8.27 -18.10 0.53
C TYR A 149 7.69 -19.14 1.49
N ARG A 150 7.84 -20.44 1.24
CA ARG A 150 7.40 -21.49 2.18
C ARG A 150 8.23 -21.49 3.46
N LEU A 151 9.48 -21.01 3.39
CA LEU A 151 10.38 -20.85 4.53
C LEU A 151 10.04 -19.61 5.37
N ARG A 152 9.30 -18.65 4.80
CA ARG A 152 8.89 -17.43 5.49
C ARG A 152 7.69 -17.68 6.40
N LYS A 153 7.92 -18.46 7.45
CA LYS A 153 6.93 -18.79 8.47
C LYS A 153 7.51 -18.58 9.87
N PRO A 154 6.70 -18.11 10.81
CA PRO A 154 7.11 -18.06 12.21
C PRO A 154 7.31 -19.46 12.80
N TYR A 155 8.33 -19.61 13.63
CA TYR A 155 8.60 -20.83 14.40
C TYR A 155 9.30 -20.50 15.72
N LYS A 156 9.36 -21.48 16.62
CA LYS A 156 10.11 -21.40 17.87
C LYS A 156 11.53 -21.93 17.65
N ASP A 157 12.54 -21.11 17.87
CA ASP A 157 13.94 -21.52 17.77
C ASP A 157 14.36 -22.44 18.94
N GLU A 158 15.60 -22.94 18.90
CA GLU A 158 16.15 -23.83 19.93
C GLU A 158 16.18 -23.19 21.32
N SER A 159 16.20 -21.85 21.40
CA SER A 159 16.16 -21.09 22.65
C SER A 159 14.75 -20.75 23.11
N GLY A 160 13.71 -21.24 22.42
CA GLY A 160 12.32 -20.98 22.74
C GLY A 160 11.79 -19.63 22.26
N ARG A 161 12.58 -18.85 21.51
CA ARG A 161 12.18 -17.55 20.96
C ARG A 161 11.38 -17.73 19.69
N ILE A 162 10.47 -16.80 19.43
CA ILE A 162 9.64 -16.82 18.24
C ILE A 162 10.32 -15.97 17.17
N VAL A 163 10.68 -16.60 16.07
CA VAL A 163 11.42 -15.98 14.97
C VAL A 163 10.71 -16.20 13.65
N ILE A 164 11.02 -15.40 12.64
CA ILE A 164 10.54 -15.66 11.28
C ILE A 164 11.63 -16.30 10.43
N GLY A 165 11.28 -17.39 9.75
CA GLY A 165 12.18 -18.02 8.79
C GLY A 165 12.50 -17.09 7.61
N GLN A 166 13.72 -17.21 7.12
CA GLN A 166 14.24 -16.50 5.96
C GLN A 166 14.83 -17.53 5.00
N ASP A 167 14.62 -17.35 3.69
CA ASP A 167 15.36 -18.12 2.70
C ASP A 167 16.78 -17.55 2.59
N ARG A 168 17.71 -18.20 3.30
CA ARG A 168 19.15 -17.91 3.24
C ARG A 168 19.92 -18.89 2.36
N THR A 169 19.25 -19.59 1.44
CA THR A 169 19.92 -20.56 0.57
C THR A 169 20.83 -19.85 -0.44
N THR A 170 21.93 -20.50 -0.81
CA THR A 170 22.76 -20.05 -1.94
C THR A 170 21.95 -19.96 -3.21
N LYS A 171 20.98 -20.87 -3.43
CA LYS A 171 20.07 -20.83 -4.58
C LYS A 171 19.35 -19.47 -4.68
N ALA A 172 18.71 -19.01 -3.60
CA ALA A 172 18.05 -17.70 -3.59
C ALA A 172 19.04 -16.54 -3.78
N ALA A 173 20.23 -16.63 -3.17
CA ALA A 173 21.28 -15.61 -3.33
C ALA A 173 21.84 -15.55 -4.77
N LEU A 174 21.89 -16.67 -5.49
CA LEU A 174 22.33 -16.71 -6.88
C LEU A 174 21.29 -16.17 -7.87
N SER A 175 20.05 -16.00 -7.41
CA SER A 175 18.92 -15.40 -8.13
C SER A 175 18.66 -13.95 -7.70
N ILE A 176 19.67 -13.26 -7.14
CA ILE A 176 19.59 -11.82 -6.87
C ILE A 176 19.34 -11.06 -8.17
N GLY A 177 18.34 -10.19 -8.14
CA GLY A 177 17.94 -9.36 -9.25
C GLY A 177 17.14 -8.14 -8.82
N ARG A 178 16.52 -7.51 -9.81
CA ARG A 178 15.59 -6.39 -9.59
C ARG A 178 14.32 -6.92 -8.91
N PRO A 179 13.82 -6.27 -7.85
CA PRO A 179 12.59 -6.71 -7.17
C PRO A 179 11.41 -6.82 -8.13
N THR A 180 10.70 -7.94 -8.05
CA THR A 180 9.48 -8.19 -8.85
C THR A 180 8.23 -7.77 -8.07
N VAL A 181 7.06 -7.79 -8.73
CA VAL A 181 5.78 -7.55 -8.04
C VAL A 181 5.58 -8.52 -6.86
N LYS A 182 5.98 -9.78 -7.01
CA LYS A 182 5.81 -10.81 -5.98
C LYS A 182 6.60 -10.50 -4.70
N ASN A 183 7.82 -9.98 -4.84
CA ASN A 183 8.67 -9.60 -3.70
C ASN A 183 8.00 -8.55 -2.81
N CYS A 184 7.28 -7.60 -3.41
CA CYS A 184 6.56 -6.55 -2.69
C CYS A 184 5.20 -7.06 -2.15
N MET A 185 4.45 -7.77 -3.00
CA MET A 185 3.04 -8.08 -2.74
C MET A 185 2.86 -9.12 -1.64
N ILE A 186 3.84 -9.99 -1.36
CA ILE A 186 3.78 -10.95 -0.25
C ILE A 186 3.38 -10.29 1.09
N CYS A 187 3.84 -9.05 1.33
CA CYS A 187 3.50 -8.26 2.51
C CYS A 187 2.42 -7.21 2.21
N HIS A 188 2.50 -6.52 1.07
CA HIS A 188 1.61 -5.39 0.77
C HIS A 188 0.18 -5.81 0.42
N GLU A 189 -0.05 -7.05 -0.02
CA GLU A 189 -1.38 -7.58 -0.31
C GLU A 189 -2.04 -8.24 0.90
N SER A 190 -1.25 -8.83 1.80
CA SER A 190 -1.70 -9.63 2.95
C SER A 190 -2.01 -8.81 4.22
N ALA A 191 -1.74 -7.50 4.18
CA ALA A 191 -1.91 -6.62 5.33
C ALA A 191 -3.37 -6.49 5.78
N GLY A 192 -3.60 -6.45 7.10
CA GLY A 192 -4.92 -6.23 7.70
C GLY A 192 -5.74 -7.50 7.99
N GLY A 193 -5.09 -8.66 8.00
CA GLY A 193 -5.72 -9.95 8.30
C GLY A 193 -6.14 -10.72 7.05
N GLY A 194 -5.39 -10.60 5.95
CA GLY A 194 -5.58 -11.42 4.77
C GLY A 194 -5.30 -10.69 3.46
N VAL A 195 -5.27 -11.47 2.38
CA VAL A 195 -5.03 -11.03 1.00
C VAL A 195 -6.12 -10.06 0.56
N LEU A 196 -5.71 -8.92 -0.02
CA LEU A 196 -6.54 -7.84 -0.53
C LEU A 196 -7.45 -7.17 0.52
N VAL A 197 -7.21 -7.37 1.82
CA VAL A 197 -8.09 -6.85 2.88
C VAL A 197 -7.92 -5.35 3.06
N LYS A 198 -6.70 -4.85 3.30
CA LYS A 198 -6.46 -3.44 3.63
C LYS A 198 -6.61 -2.50 2.45
N ARG A 199 -5.82 -2.69 1.40
CA ARG A 199 -5.78 -1.77 0.25
C ARG A 199 -6.67 -2.23 -0.91
N GLY A 200 -6.92 -3.54 -1.03
CA GLY A 200 -7.90 -4.10 -1.97
C GLY A 200 -7.57 -3.91 -3.44
N PHE A 201 -6.29 -3.90 -3.79
CA PHE A 201 -5.83 -3.91 -5.17
C PHE A 201 -4.91 -5.10 -5.42
N SER A 202 -5.05 -5.70 -6.59
CA SER A 202 -4.08 -6.63 -7.16
C SER A 202 -3.40 -5.91 -8.32
N PHE A 203 -2.07 -5.93 -8.39
CA PHE A 203 -1.30 -5.23 -9.42
C PHE A 203 -0.93 -6.23 -10.53
N THR A 204 -1.85 -6.43 -11.48
CA THR A 204 -1.68 -7.37 -12.61
C THR A 204 -2.01 -6.69 -13.93
N LYS A 205 -1.67 -7.33 -15.05
CA LYS A 205 -1.92 -6.81 -16.40
C LYS A 205 -3.41 -6.55 -16.68
N GLU A 206 -4.28 -7.31 -16.02
CA GLU A 206 -5.73 -7.23 -16.19
C GLU A 206 -6.34 -6.06 -15.40
N THR A 207 -5.71 -5.67 -14.29
CA THR A 207 -6.26 -4.73 -13.32
C THR A 207 -5.57 -3.37 -13.31
N ASP A 208 -4.34 -3.25 -13.80
CA ASP A 208 -3.59 -2.00 -13.85
C ASP A 208 -2.85 -1.82 -15.20
N VAL A 209 -3.05 -0.66 -15.83
CA VAL A 209 -2.45 -0.34 -17.13
C VAL A 209 -0.92 -0.27 -17.07
N HIS A 210 -0.32 0.10 -15.94
CA HIS A 210 1.14 0.13 -15.80
C HIS A 210 1.70 -1.29 -15.77
N ALA A 211 1.05 -2.18 -15.02
CA ALA A 211 1.39 -3.60 -15.04
C ALA A 211 1.19 -4.21 -16.44
N ALA A 212 0.15 -3.80 -17.17
CA ALA A 212 -0.08 -4.22 -18.56
C ALA A 212 1.08 -3.84 -19.50
N HIS A 213 1.80 -2.76 -19.19
CA HIS A 213 3.03 -2.34 -19.87
C HIS A 213 4.30 -2.90 -19.23
N ASN A 214 4.18 -4.02 -18.51
CA ASN A 214 5.26 -4.75 -17.84
C ASN A 214 5.99 -3.96 -16.75
N MET A 215 5.39 -2.90 -16.21
CA MET A 215 5.98 -2.22 -15.05
C MET A 215 5.85 -3.07 -13.79
N VAL A 216 6.87 -2.98 -12.93
CA VAL A 216 6.89 -3.52 -11.57
C VAL A 216 6.92 -2.38 -10.55
N CYS A 217 6.76 -2.70 -9.27
CA CYS A 217 6.65 -1.71 -8.20
C CYS A 217 7.80 -0.70 -8.19
N VAL A 218 9.04 -1.18 -8.37
CA VAL A 218 10.25 -0.36 -8.32
C VAL A 218 10.48 0.50 -9.57
N ASP A 219 9.63 0.43 -10.58
CA ASP A 219 9.67 1.35 -11.73
C ASP A 219 9.07 2.72 -11.36
N CYS A 220 8.02 2.74 -10.54
CA CYS A 220 7.46 3.95 -9.94
C CYS A 220 8.11 4.23 -8.59
N HIS A 221 8.22 3.21 -7.74
CA HIS A 221 8.81 3.30 -6.41
C HIS A 221 10.35 3.19 -6.47
N GLN A 222 10.97 4.06 -7.25
CA GLN A 222 12.42 4.04 -7.45
C GLN A 222 13.14 4.37 -6.14
N ALA A 223 13.77 3.35 -5.56
CA ALA A 223 14.48 3.50 -4.30
C ALA A 223 15.76 4.34 -4.49
N LYS A 224 16.01 5.24 -3.56
CA LYS A 224 17.32 5.90 -3.42
C LYS A 224 17.83 5.66 -2.01
N ASN A 225 18.99 5.01 -1.88
CA ASN A 225 19.54 4.62 -0.57
C ASN A 225 18.52 3.81 0.26
N HIS A 226 17.87 2.83 -0.39
CA HIS A 226 16.76 2.02 0.12
C HIS A 226 15.51 2.78 0.60
N LYS A 227 15.48 4.11 0.46
CA LYS A 227 14.30 4.91 0.74
C LYS A 227 13.32 4.79 -0.40
N MET A 228 12.11 4.30 -0.09
CA MET A 228 11.07 4.04 -1.07
C MET A 228 10.11 5.22 -1.11
N PRO A 229 9.87 5.83 -2.29
CA PRO A 229 8.96 6.95 -2.36
C PRO A 229 7.52 6.48 -2.18
N THR A 230 6.65 7.38 -1.72
CA THR A 230 5.21 7.09 -1.62
C THR A 230 4.38 8.33 -1.90
N GLY A 231 3.16 8.13 -2.39
CA GLY A 231 2.20 9.22 -2.57
C GLY A 231 1.71 9.80 -1.24
N TYR A 232 0.80 10.77 -1.33
CA TYR A 232 0.07 11.25 -0.17
C TYR A 232 -1.21 10.44 0.00
N ASP A 233 -1.31 9.69 1.08
CA ASP A 233 -2.48 8.87 1.41
C ASP A 233 -2.86 9.13 2.87
N PRO A 234 -4.13 9.48 3.17
CA PRO A 234 -4.54 9.81 4.53
C PRO A 234 -4.27 8.72 5.56
N ASN A 235 -4.17 7.45 5.13
CA ASN A 235 -3.85 6.33 6.00
C ASN A 235 -2.37 5.89 5.93
N ASN A 236 -1.55 6.42 5.02
CA ASN A 236 -0.11 6.11 4.96
C ASN A 236 0.73 7.25 5.56
N TRP A 237 0.90 7.24 6.89
CA TRP A 237 1.59 8.32 7.59
C TRP A 237 3.11 8.21 7.49
N ALA A 238 3.66 7.08 7.92
CA ALA A 238 5.10 6.84 7.93
C ALA A 238 5.65 6.75 6.49
N ASN A 239 6.78 7.39 6.23
CA ASN A 239 7.41 7.43 4.91
C ASN A 239 8.88 7.86 5.01
N ASP A 240 9.67 7.60 3.96
CA ASP A 240 11.09 7.97 3.91
C ASP A 240 11.36 9.43 3.49
N GLY A 241 10.33 10.28 3.40
CA GLY A 241 10.43 11.66 2.93
C GLY A 241 10.54 11.82 1.42
N VAL A 242 10.55 10.73 0.65
CA VAL A 242 10.56 10.74 -0.81
C VAL A 242 9.13 10.53 -1.33
N ARG A 243 8.74 11.27 -2.37
CA ARG A 243 7.38 11.29 -2.91
C ARG A 243 7.36 10.93 -4.39
N ILE A 244 6.23 10.38 -4.82
CA ILE A 244 5.92 10.08 -6.23
C ILE A 244 4.52 10.57 -6.59
N GLY A 245 4.31 10.83 -7.87
CA GLY A 245 3.02 11.15 -8.47
C GLY A 245 3.00 10.90 -9.97
N CYS A 246 1.82 11.06 -10.58
CA CYS A 246 1.66 10.81 -12.01
C CYS A 246 2.51 11.75 -12.89
N ALA A 247 2.76 12.96 -12.42
CA ALA A 247 3.49 14.00 -13.15
C ALA A 247 5.00 13.72 -13.28
N ASP A 248 5.52 12.70 -12.59
CA ASP A 248 6.92 12.29 -12.71
C ASP A 248 7.20 11.58 -14.05
N CYS A 249 6.16 11.01 -14.69
CA CYS A 249 6.25 10.35 -16.00
C CYS A 249 5.31 10.96 -17.06
N HIS A 250 4.21 11.59 -16.63
CA HIS A 250 3.24 12.23 -17.52
C HIS A 250 3.29 13.75 -17.39
N THR A 251 2.97 14.49 -18.46
CA THR A 251 2.86 15.95 -18.35
C THR A 251 1.61 16.33 -17.54
N GLU A 252 1.57 17.54 -16.96
CA GLU A 252 0.41 18.08 -16.24
C GLU A 252 -0.83 18.30 -17.15
N GLY A 253 -0.62 18.31 -18.48
CA GLY A 253 -1.66 18.40 -19.49
C GLY A 253 -1.50 17.31 -20.55
N PRO A 254 -1.74 16.02 -20.21
CA PRO A 254 -1.41 14.91 -21.10
C PRO A 254 -2.48 14.66 -22.18
N HIS A 255 -3.60 15.38 -22.14
CA HIS A 255 -4.75 15.14 -23.01
C HIS A 255 -4.71 16.04 -24.25
N LYS A 256 -5.21 15.53 -25.38
CA LYS A 256 -5.48 16.36 -26.56
C LYS A 256 -6.64 17.33 -26.35
N ASP A 257 -7.61 16.94 -25.52
CA ASP A 257 -8.75 17.79 -25.17
C ASP A 257 -8.36 18.76 -24.04
N ALA A 258 -8.42 20.05 -24.35
CA ALA A 258 -8.10 21.13 -23.44
C ALA A 258 -9.00 21.17 -22.19
N ASP A 259 -10.24 20.65 -22.26
CA ASP A 259 -11.11 20.58 -21.09
C ASP A 259 -10.57 19.60 -20.05
N TYR A 260 -10.09 18.41 -20.46
CA TYR A 260 -9.49 17.47 -19.50
C TYR A 260 -8.22 18.05 -18.87
N ASN A 261 -7.40 18.76 -19.65
CA ASN A 261 -6.25 19.47 -19.11
C ASN A 261 -6.65 20.58 -18.12
N ARG A 262 -7.74 21.32 -18.37
CA ARG A 262 -8.26 22.30 -17.41
C ARG A 262 -8.71 21.62 -16.10
N HIS A 263 -9.26 20.40 -16.16
CA HIS A 263 -9.67 19.69 -14.96
C HIS A 263 -8.50 19.32 -14.04
N THR A 264 -7.29 19.09 -14.56
CA THR A 264 -6.13 18.70 -13.73
C THR A 264 -5.76 19.76 -12.70
N ALA A 265 -6.20 21.01 -12.88
CA ALA A 265 -6.05 22.07 -11.89
C ALA A 265 -6.82 21.80 -10.58
N ARG A 266 -7.93 21.05 -10.64
CA ARG A 266 -8.85 20.82 -9.51
C ARG A 266 -9.18 19.36 -9.25
N ILE A 267 -8.89 18.47 -10.19
CA ILE A 267 -9.16 17.03 -10.13
C ILE A 267 -7.82 16.29 -10.22
N ALA A 268 -7.57 15.38 -9.28
CA ALA A 268 -6.38 14.52 -9.32
C ALA A 268 -6.50 13.50 -10.47
N CYS A 269 -5.37 13.13 -11.08
CA CYS A 269 -5.33 12.11 -12.15
C CYS A 269 -6.01 10.80 -11.70
N GLN A 270 -5.77 10.40 -10.45
CA GLN A 270 -6.38 9.22 -9.84
C GLN A 270 -7.92 9.23 -9.92
N THR A 271 -8.55 10.40 -9.77
CA THR A 271 -10.03 10.52 -9.75
C THR A 271 -10.64 10.02 -11.06
N CYS A 272 -10.06 10.39 -12.19
CA CYS A 272 -10.57 9.96 -13.50
C CYS A 272 -10.08 8.57 -13.89
N HIS A 273 -8.85 8.22 -13.50
CA HIS A 273 -8.19 7.01 -13.98
C HIS A 273 -8.29 5.79 -13.04
N ILE A 274 -8.85 5.94 -11.84
CA ILE A 274 -9.09 4.84 -10.89
C ILE A 274 -10.58 4.84 -10.51
N PRO A 275 -11.47 4.41 -11.42
CA PRO A 275 -12.91 4.47 -11.20
C PRO A 275 -13.42 3.43 -10.19
N ARG A 276 -12.60 2.42 -9.86
CA ARG A 276 -12.96 1.30 -8.98
C ARG A 276 -11.81 0.90 -8.07
N THR A 277 -12.14 0.37 -6.90
CA THR A 277 -11.21 -0.14 -5.87
C THR A 277 -11.82 -1.36 -5.16
N GLY A 278 -11.25 -1.85 -4.07
CA GLY A 278 -11.75 -3.04 -3.35
C GLY A 278 -11.27 -3.17 -1.91
N GLY A 279 -11.38 -4.39 -1.38
CA GLY A 279 -10.96 -4.76 -0.03
C GLY A 279 -12.03 -4.52 1.03
N ALA A 280 -11.63 -4.45 2.30
CA ALA A 280 -12.56 -4.27 3.41
C ALA A 280 -13.23 -2.89 3.37
N VAL A 281 -14.54 -2.90 3.61
CA VAL A 281 -15.38 -1.70 3.78
C VAL A 281 -15.78 -1.50 5.24
N ALA A 282 -15.88 -2.58 6.02
CA ALA A 282 -16.09 -2.49 7.46
C ALA A 282 -15.46 -3.66 8.21
N LYS A 283 -15.11 -3.44 9.47
CA LYS A 283 -14.58 -4.48 10.38
C LYS A 283 -15.00 -4.22 11.81
N ASP A 284 -15.39 -5.26 12.53
CA ASP A 284 -15.79 -5.17 13.93
C ASP A 284 -14.82 -5.97 14.80
N PHE A 285 -13.99 -5.27 15.57
CA PHE A 285 -13.07 -5.87 16.56
C PHE A 285 -13.76 -6.20 17.88
N THR A 286 -15.01 -5.77 18.08
CA THR A 286 -15.81 -6.13 19.26
C THR A 286 -16.52 -7.47 19.08
N LYS A 287 -16.61 -7.96 17.83
CA LYS A 287 -17.21 -9.24 17.47
C LYS A 287 -16.22 -10.13 16.72
N TRP A 288 -15.95 -11.30 17.28
CA TRP A 288 -15.03 -12.28 16.72
C TRP A 288 -15.78 -13.56 16.34
N GLU A 289 -15.49 -14.06 15.15
CA GLU A 289 -16.13 -15.21 14.54
C GLU A 289 -15.17 -16.39 14.51
N LYS A 290 -15.63 -17.53 15.02
CA LYS A 290 -14.89 -18.79 14.92
C LYS A 290 -14.81 -19.23 13.46
N LYS A 291 -13.63 -19.65 13.02
CA LYS A 291 -13.34 -20.16 11.68
C LYS A 291 -13.13 -21.68 11.73
N ASP A 292 -13.04 -22.29 10.55
CA ASP A 292 -12.87 -23.74 10.39
C ASP A 292 -11.57 -24.27 11.02
N ASP A 293 -10.55 -23.42 11.15
CA ASP A 293 -9.28 -23.75 11.83
C ASP A 293 -9.39 -23.75 13.37
N MET A 294 -10.59 -23.53 13.91
CA MET A 294 -10.91 -23.41 15.35
C MET A 294 -10.30 -22.18 16.03
N PHE A 295 -9.80 -21.20 15.27
CA PHE A 295 -9.45 -19.88 15.79
C PHE A 295 -10.54 -18.87 15.44
N PHE A 296 -10.47 -17.72 16.10
CA PHE A 296 -11.40 -16.63 15.87
C PHE A 296 -10.72 -15.51 15.06
N GLU A 297 -11.52 -14.84 14.22
CA GLU A 297 -11.13 -13.63 13.52
C GLU A 297 -12.19 -12.55 13.66
N PRO A 298 -11.84 -11.25 13.62
CA PRO A 298 -12.83 -10.17 13.69
C PRO A 298 -13.78 -10.21 12.48
N SER A 299 -15.07 -9.98 12.72
CA SER A 299 -16.07 -9.88 11.66
C SER A 299 -15.66 -8.83 10.64
N THR A 300 -15.53 -9.21 9.37
CA THR A 300 -15.02 -8.31 8.30
C THR A 300 -15.92 -8.36 7.08
N LEU A 301 -16.42 -7.20 6.65
CA LEU A 301 -17.12 -7.05 5.37
C LEU A 301 -16.13 -6.64 4.29
N LYS A 302 -15.98 -7.49 3.27
CA LYS A 302 -15.04 -7.31 2.16
C LYS A 302 -15.78 -7.15 0.83
N ARG A 303 -15.11 -6.48 -0.11
CA ARG A 303 -15.49 -6.36 -1.52
C ARG A 303 -14.31 -6.83 -2.35
N GLU A 304 -14.57 -7.46 -3.49
CA GLU A 304 -13.50 -7.87 -4.40
C GLU A 304 -12.79 -6.65 -5.01
N ALA A 305 -11.62 -6.90 -5.60
CA ALA A 305 -10.93 -5.87 -6.37
C ALA A 305 -11.84 -5.35 -7.49
N ASN A 306 -11.85 -4.02 -7.68
CA ASN A 306 -12.71 -3.32 -8.64
C ASN A 306 -14.24 -3.35 -8.35
N GLU A 307 -14.71 -3.79 -7.19
CA GLU A 307 -16.14 -3.76 -6.84
C GLU A 307 -16.60 -2.44 -6.20
N THR A 308 -15.69 -1.68 -5.60
CA THR A 308 -16.03 -0.48 -4.83
C THR A 308 -15.86 0.77 -5.68
N VAL A 309 -16.90 1.62 -5.76
CA VAL A 309 -16.78 2.97 -6.33
C VAL A 309 -16.14 3.88 -5.28
N PRO A 310 -15.06 4.63 -5.61
CA PRO A 310 -14.46 5.56 -4.66
C PRO A 310 -15.42 6.67 -4.25
N VAL A 311 -15.24 7.18 -3.03
CA VAL A 311 -15.78 8.47 -2.60
C VAL A 311 -14.79 9.55 -3.00
N TYR A 312 -15.30 10.67 -3.49
CA TYR A 312 -14.50 11.80 -3.93
C TYR A 312 -14.55 12.93 -2.91
N ALA A 313 -13.37 13.41 -2.49
CA ALA A 313 -13.26 14.47 -1.51
C ALA A 313 -12.12 15.44 -1.87
N TRP A 314 -12.24 16.69 -1.41
CA TRP A 314 -11.13 17.64 -1.47
C TRP A 314 -9.98 17.17 -0.60
N TYR A 315 -8.78 17.18 -1.16
CA TYR A 315 -7.57 16.80 -0.46
C TYR A 315 -6.42 17.74 -0.80
N ASN A 316 -5.83 18.34 0.24
CA ASN A 316 -4.64 19.19 0.16
C ASN A 316 -3.38 18.52 0.68
N LYS A 317 -3.40 17.18 0.76
CA LYS A 317 -2.29 16.35 1.23
C LYS A 317 -2.05 16.41 2.74
N THR A 318 -2.95 17.02 3.51
CA THR A 318 -2.95 17.00 4.99
C THR A 318 -4.12 16.19 5.53
N VAL A 319 -3.98 15.63 6.74
CA VAL A 319 -4.87 14.61 7.30
C VAL A 319 -5.47 15.10 8.60
N LYS A 320 -6.80 15.02 8.71
CA LYS A 320 -7.50 15.17 9.99
C LYS A 320 -7.44 13.82 10.69
N ASN A 321 -6.97 13.81 11.92
CA ASN A 321 -6.90 12.63 12.76
C ASN A 321 -7.54 12.95 14.12
N THR A 322 -8.62 12.23 14.40
CA THR A 322 -9.42 12.31 15.62
C THR A 322 -9.85 10.88 15.98
N ALA A 323 -10.28 10.65 17.22
CA ALA A 323 -10.73 9.34 17.69
C ALA A 323 -11.65 8.62 16.69
N HIS A 324 -12.67 9.30 16.18
CA HIS A 324 -13.69 8.70 15.32
C HIS A 324 -13.51 8.99 13.82
N PHE A 325 -12.44 9.68 13.41
CA PHE A 325 -12.22 10.03 12.01
C PHE A 325 -10.74 10.21 11.66
N ILE A 326 -10.29 9.51 10.62
CA ILE A 326 -9.00 9.71 9.95
C ILE A 326 -9.26 9.93 8.46
N GLY A 327 -8.99 11.12 7.94
CA GLY A 327 -9.29 11.40 6.55
C GLY A 327 -8.71 12.67 5.95
N PRO A 328 -8.98 12.90 4.66
CA PRO A 328 -8.40 14.01 3.92
C PRO A 328 -8.91 15.35 4.46
N LYS A 329 -8.00 16.31 4.61
CA LYS A 329 -8.34 17.73 4.73
C LYS A 329 -8.28 18.39 3.37
N GLY A 330 -9.09 19.42 3.19
CA GLY A 330 -9.13 20.21 1.98
C GLY A 330 -10.49 20.86 1.84
N SER A 331 -10.58 21.82 0.92
CA SER A 331 -11.86 22.43 0.60
C SER A 331 -11.83 23.00 -0.81
N ARG A 332 -13.01 23.39 -1.30
CA ARG A 332 -13.13 24.12 -2.55
C ARG A 332 -12.38 25.46 -2.53
N ALA A 333 -12.39 26.18 -1.41
CA ALA A 333 -11.72 27.48 -1.30
C ALA A 333 -10.19 27.34 -1.27
N ASP A 334 -9.67 26.19 -0.85
CA ASP A 334 -8.24 25.92 -0.84
C ASP A 334 -7.70 25.68 -2.26
N LYS A 335 -6.82 26.56 -2.70
CA LYS A 335 -6.20 26.49 -4.03
C LYS A 335 -5.24 25.31 -4.19
N LYS A 336 -4.72 24.75 -3.08
CA LYS A 336 -3.86 23.57 -3.08
C LYS A 336 -4.66 22.26 -3.10
N SER A 337 -5.96 22.32 -2.80
CA SER A 337 -6.83 21.16 -2.81
C SER A 337 -7.18 20.74 -4.24
N LYS A 338 -7.09 19.43 -4.50
CA LYS A 338 -7.74 18.78 -5.65
C LYS A 338 -8.75 17.74 -5.14
N ILE A 339 -9.69 17.32 -5.98
CA ILE A 339 -10.58 16.20 -5.69
C ILE A 339 -9.83 14.90 -5.96
N TYR A 340 -9.74 14.04 -4.95
CA TYR A 340 -9.09 12.73 -4.99
C TYR A 340 -10.11 11.61 -4.74
N PRO A 341 -9.85 10.39 -5.24
CA PRO A 341 -10.65 9.21 -4.94
C PRO A 341 -10.16 8.52 -3.66
N PHE A 342 -11.11 8.08 -2.83
CA PHE A 342 -10.85 7.38 -1.59
C PHE A 342 -11.74 6.16 -1.44
N LYS A 343 -11.21 5.12 -0.81
CA LYS A 343 -12.02 4.08 -0.16
C LYS A 343 -12.31 4.50 1.27
N ILE A 344 -13.57 4.40 1.67
CA ILE A 344 -13.98 4.55 3.07
C ILE A 344 -13.98 3.18 3.73
N PHE A 345 -13.48 3.14 4.96
CA PHE A 345 -13.51 2.00 5.85
C PHE A 345 -14.15 2.41 7.18
N GLU A 346 -15.09 1.61 7.66
CA GLU A 346 -15.73 1.79 8.97
C GLU A 346 -15.28 0.69 9.92
N GLY A 347 -14.49 1.05 10.91
CA GLY A 347 -14.02 0.10 11.90
C GLY A 347 -14.68 0.32 13.25
N LYS A 348 -15.20 -0.75 13.85
CA LYS A 348 -15.72 -0.75 15.21
C LYS A 348 -14.70 -1.39 16.15
N ALA A 349 -14.40 -0.73 17.25
CA ALA A 349 -13.44 -1.19 18.26
C ALA A 349 -13.79 -0.60 19.63
N PHE A 350 -12.94 -0.82 20.63
CA PHE A 350 -13.11 -0.23 21.96
C PHE A 350 -12.35 1.08 22.08
N PHE A 351 -13.00 2.09 22.65
CA PHE A 351 -12.47 3.40 22.99
C PHE A 351 -12.49 3.55 24.51
N ASP A 352 -11.60 4.35 25.08
CA ASP A 352 -11.69 4.69 26.50
C ASP A 352 -12.77 5.76 26.71
N LYS A 353 -13.81 5.44 27.50
CA LYS A 353 -14.88 6.40 27.85
C LYS A 353 -14.34 7.69 28.45
N ARG A 354 -13.17 7.66 29.08
CA ARG A 354 -12.59 8.80 29.81
C ARG A 354 -11.89 9.79 28.90
N THR A 355 -11.18 9.30 27.88
CA THR A 355 -10.35 10.15 27.01
C THR A 355 -10.84 10.19 25.57
N ASP A 356 -11.78 9.33 25.21
CA ASP A 356 -12.24 9.07 23.84
C ASP A 356 -11.17 8.45 22.94
N ASP A 357 -10.01 8.06 23.49
CA ASP A 357 -8.94 7.46 22.69
C ASP A 357 -9.26 6.02 22.29
N LEU A 358 -8.85 5.65 21.08
CA LEU A 358 -8.93 4.27 20.61
C LEU A 358 -7.98 3.38 21.45
N LEU A 359 -8.52 2.30 22.01
CA LEU A 359 -7.74 1.32 22.76
C LEU A 359 -7.13 0.27 21.83
N SER A 360 -5.86 -0.07 22.08
CA SER A 360 -5.17 -1.16 21.39
C SER A 360 -5.71 -2.51 21.80
N MET A 361 -5.66 -3.46 20.88
CA MET A 361 -6.00 -4.86 21.12
C MET A 361 -4.79 -5.73 20.84
N ASP A 362 -4.46 -6.60 21.78
CA ASP A 362 -3.61 -7.76 21.55
C ASP A 362 -4.50 -8.84 20.94
N PHE A 363 -4.15 -9.32 19.76
CA PHE A 363 -4.98 -10.28 19.04
C PHE A 363 -4.90 -11.69 19.62
N ALA A 364 -3.89 -11.97 20.46
CA ALA A 364 -3.67 -13.33 20.97
C ALA A 364 -4.85 -13.88 21.79
N PRO A 365 -5.35 -13.19 22.83
CA PRO A 365 -6.51 -13.66 23.57
C PRO A 365 -7.78 -13.84 22.71
N PRO A 366 -8.22 -12.85 21.89
CA PRO A 366 -9.43 -13.02 21.11
C PRO A 366 -9.28 -14.04 19.97
N MET A 367 -8.10 -14.23 19.38
CA MET A 367 -7.91 -15.30 18.38
C MET A 367 -8.11 -16.70 18.98
N ALA A 368 -7.70 -16.91 20.23
CA ALA A 368 -7.84 -18.20 20.90
C ALA A 368 -9.26 -18.44 21.44
N THR A 369 -9.94 -17.38 21.91
CA THR A 369 -11.15 -17.50 22.74
C THR A 369 -12.38 -16.74 22.25
N GLY A 370 -12.23 -15.85 21.28
CA GLY A 370 -13.24 -14.88 20.87
C GLY A 370 -13.42 -13.70 21.85
N ASN A 371 -12.70 -13.66 22.97
CA ASN A 371 -12.86 -12.61 23.97
C ASN A 371 -12.07 -11.33 23.61
N ALA A 372 -12.77 -10.40 22.94
CA ALA A 372 -12.20 -9.11 22.53
C ALA A 372 -11.72 -8.24 23.71
N LEU A 373 -12.44 -8.24 24.84
CA LEU A 373 -12.06 -7.45 26.01
C LEU A 373 -10.78 -7.97 26.69
N ALA A 374 -10.54 -9.28 26.64
CA ALA A 374 -9.27 -9.85 27.08
C ALA A 374 -8.10 -9.36 26.22
N GLY A 375 -8.31 -9.17 24.92
CA GLY A 375 -7.31 -8.56 24.02
C GLY A 375 -7.01 -7.11 24.37
N VAL A 376 -8.04 -6.31 24.69
CA VAL A 376 -7.85 -4.93 25.17
C VAL A 376 -7.09 -4.90 26.50
N ALA A 377 -7.43 -5.78 27.44
CA ALA A 377 -6.76 -5.84 28.74
C ALA A 377 -5.29 -6.27 28.63
N SER A 378 -4.99 -7.25 27.77
CA SER A 378 -3.61 -7.66 27.49
C SER A 378 -2.80 -6.52 26.88
N ALA A 379 -3.34 -5.81 25.88
CA ALA A 379 -2.69 -4.65 25.29
C ALA A 379 -2.48 -3.52 26.30
N ALA A 380 -3.48 -3.21 27.13
CA ALA A 380 -3.36 -2.20 28.17
C ALA A 380 -2.22 -2.52 29.13
N LYS A 381 -2.06 -3.80 29.52
CA LYS A 381 -0.94 -4.25 30.35
C LYS A 381 0.41 -4.05 29.64
N ILE A 382 0.52 -4.43 28.37
CA ILE A 382 1.76 -4.24 27.56
C ILE A 382 2.12 -2.76 27.49
N LEU A 383 1.14 -1.89 27.30
CA LEU A 383 1.32 -0.44 27.16
C LEU A 383 1.40 0.30 28.50
N GLY A 384 1.28 -0.40 29.64
CA GLY A 384 1.28 0.21 30.98
C GLY A 384 0.06 1.07 31.30
N LEU A 385 -1.06 0.90 30.58
CA LEU A 385 -2.30 1.64 30.78
C LEU A 385 -3.09 1.04 31.96
N LYS A 386 -3.20 1.80 33.06
CA LYS A 386 -3.82 1.33 34.32
C LYS A 386 -5.32 1.66 34.44
N ASN A 387 -5.73 2.82 33.93
CA ASN A 387 -7.06 3.37 34.14
C ASN A 387 -7.73 3.61 32.79
N TYR A 388 -8.59 2.69 32.37
CA TYR A 388 -9.35 2.80 31.13
C TYR A 388 -10.72 2.14 31.29
N GLN A 389 -11.71 2.60 30.54
CA GLN A 389 -13.05 2.01 30.49
C GLN A 389 -13.43 1.74 29.02
N PRO A 390 -13.30 0.49 28.54
CA PRO A 390 -13.56 0.17 27.14
C PRO A 390 -15.05 0.29 26.83
N ILE A 391 -15.39 1.14 25.86
CA ILE A 391 -16.73 1.27 25.27
C ILE A 391 -16.66 1.05 23.75
N PRO A 392 -17.63 0.34 23.15
CA PRO A 392 -17.64 0.15 21.70
C PRO A 392 -17.89 1.49 20.99
N GLY A 393 -17.14 1.76 19.93
CA GLY A 393 -17.27 2.96 19.10
C GLY A 393 -16.85 2.70 17.67
N TRP A 394 -17.16 3.63 16.79
CA TRP A 394 -16.84 3.56 15.35
C TRP A 394 -15.79 4.60 14.98
N GLN A 395 -14.88 4.24 14.07
CA GLN A 395 -13.97 5.18 13.43
C GLN A 395 -14.06 5.02 11.92
N ILE A 396 -14.21 6.15 11.24
CA ILE A 396 -14.18 6.23 9.79
C ILE A 396 -12.74 6.51 9.34
N VAL A 397 -12.21 5.71 8.42
CA VAL A 397 -10.86 5.85 7.88
C VAL A 397 -10.90 5.95 6.37
N TYR A 398 -10.23 6.96 5.81
CA TYR A 398 -10.07 7.12 4.37
C TYR A 398 -8.74 6.54 3.90
N PHE A 399 -8.80 5.73 2.85
CA PHE A 399 -7.64 5.18 2.14
C PHE A 399 -7.58 5.80 0.76
N GLY A 400 -6.44 6.36 0.37
CA GLY A 400 -6.26 6.88 -0.99
C GLY A 400 -6.25 5.77 -2.03
N SER A 401 -6.95 5.95 -3.15
CA SER A 401 -6.87 5.04 -4.30
C SER A 401 -5.75 5.49 -5.23
N ASN A 402 -4.68 4.70 -5.32
CA ASN A 402 -3.45 5.06 -6.06
C ASN A 402 -2.95 3.97 -7.05
N HIS A 403 -3.62 2.83 -7.10
CA HIS A 403 -3.38 1.72 -8.04
C HIS A 403 -4.70 1.36 -8.74
N LEU A 404 -4.68 0.35 -9.62
CA LEU A 404 -5.82 -0.04 -10.48
C LEU A 404 -6.10 1.04 -11.53
N VAL A 405 -5.03 1.64 -12.05
CA VAL A 405 -5.13 2.65 -13.09
C VAL A 405 -5.68 1.98 -14.34
N THR A 406 -6.84 2.42 -14.79
CA THR A 406 -7.53 1.80 -15.92
C THR A 406 -7.05 2.37 -17.26
N THR A 407 -7.36 1.68 -18.35
CA THR A 407 -7.04 2.14 -19.71
C THR A 407 -7.75 3.45 -20.02
N LYS A 408 -7.22 4.23 -20.97
CA LYS A 408 -7.83 5.51 -21.41
C LYS A 408 -9.32 5.39 -21.79
N SER A 409 -9.74 4.24 -22.32
CA SER A 409 -11.13 3.98 -22.73
C SER A 409 -12.09 3.71 -21.58
N LYS A 410 -11.57 3.32 -20.41
CA LYS A 410 -12.34 3.01 -19.19
C LYS A 410 -12.26 4.12 -18.14
N ALA A 411 -11.46 5.16 -18.38
CA ALA A 411 -11.38 6.33 -17.51
C ALA A 411 -12.73 7.08 -17.48
N LEU A 412 -12.99 7.81 -16.38
CA LEU A 412 -14.19 8.62 -16.26
C LEU A 412 -14.24 9.70 -17.34
N THR A 413 -15.38 9.79 -18.00
CA THR A 413 -15.70 10.78 -19.04
C THR A 413 -16.62 11.87 -18.49
N CYS A 414 -16.92 12.87 -19.33
CA CYS A 414 -17.82 13.97 -18.98
C CYS A 414 -19.17 13.46 -18.41
N THR A 415 -19.79 12.46 -19.04
CA THR A 415 -21.09 11.92 -18.62
C THR A 415 -21.01 11.21 -17.28
N ASN A 416 -19.88 10.57 -16.96
CA ASN A 416 -19.71 9.90 -15.68
C ASN A 416 -19.78 10.88 -14.51
N CYS A 417 -19.41 12.16 -14.70
CA CYS A 417 -19.42 13.17 -13.63
C CYS A 417 -20.59 14.15 -13.75
N HIS A 418 -20.94 14.57 -14.97
CA HIS A 418 -21.90 15.65 -15.25
C HIS A 418 -23.31 15.17 -15.61
N ALA A 419 -23.56 13.85 -15.66
CA ALA A 419 -24.94 13.36 -15.69
C ALA A 419 -25.64 13.65 -14.34
N VAL A 420 -26.97 13.63 -14.35
CA VAL A 420 -27.81 13.87 -13.14
C VAL A 420 -27.44 12.91 -12.00
N ASN A 421 -27.09 11.66 -12.33
CA ASN A 421 -26.63 10.63 -11.42
C ASN A 421 -25.13 10.33 -11.57
N GLY A 422 -24.33 11.36 -11.88
CA GLY A 422 -22.88 11.23 -11.99
C GLY A 422 -22.21 10.80 -10.67
N VAL A 423 -20.97 10.30 -10.78
CA VAL A 423 -20.20 9.76 -9.65
C VAL A 423 -19.75 10.84 -8.66
N ILE A 424 -19.75 12.11 -9.06
CA ILE A 424 -19.37 13.24 -8.22
C ILE A 424 -20.59 13.82 -7.53
N ASN A 425 -20.65 13.69 -6.20
CA ASN A 425 -21.62 14.42 -5.40
C ASN A 425 -21.12 15.86 -5.17
N PHE A 426 -21.47 16.76 -6.09
CA PHE A 426 -21.07 18.17 -6.02
C PHE A 426 -21.60 18.87 -4.76
N SER A 427 -22.81 18.53 -4.28
CA SER A 427 -23.36 19.10 -3.04
C SER A 427 -22.45 18.81 -1.85
N ASN A 428 -22.00 17.55 -1.69
CA ASN A 428 -21.06 17.16 -0.62
C ASN A 428 -19.68 17.81 -0.76
N LEU A 429 -19.32 18.28 -1.96
CA LEU A 429 -18.08 19.00 -2.24
C LEU A 429 -18.19 20.53 -2.04
N GLY A 430 -19.34 21.03 -1.57
CA GLY A 430 -19.57 22.43 -1.26
C GLY A 430 -19.96 23.29 -2.47
N TYR A 431 -20.57 22.69 -3.50
CA TYR A 431 -21.20 23.43 -4.59
C TYR A 431 -22.64 23.81 -4.22
N SER A 432 -23.04 25.03 -4.55
CA SER A 432 -24.42 25.50 -4.35
C SER A 432 -25.41 24.76 -5.26
N VAL A 433 -26.68 24.69 -4.86
CA VAL A 433 -27.75 24.07 -5.67
C VAL A 433 -27.79 24.61 -7.11
N LYS A 434 -27.56 25.92 -7.28
CA LYS A 434 -27.50 26.56 -8.61
C LYS A 434 -26.32 26.05 -9.43
N GLU A 435 -25.16 25.89 -8.81
CA GLU A 435 -23.97 25.34 -9.47
C GLU A 435 -24.14 23.86 -9.79
N VAL A 436 -24.70 23.06 -8.88
CA VAL A 436 -24.98 21.64 -9.12
C VAL A 436 -25.89 21.50 -10.34
N LYS A 437 -27.01 22.24 -10.40
CA LYS A 437 -27.92 22.22 -11.56
C LYS A 437 -27.21 22.58 -12.87
N LYS A 438 -26.27 23.53 -12.83
CA LYS A 438 -25.45 23.89 -13.99
C LYS A 438 -24.49 22.77 -14.36
N LEU A 439 -23.80 22.18 -13.38
CA LEU A 439 -22.78 21.15 -13.53
C LEU A 439 -23.35 19.77 -13.89
N THR A 440 -24.62 19.50 -13.58
CA THR A 440 -25.29 18.25 -13.91
C THR A 440 -26.27 18.43 -15.07
N SER A 441 -25.79 19.02 -16.17
CA SER A 441 -26.59 19.35 -17.36
C SER A 441 -26.00 18.71 -18.62
N ALA A 442 -26.86 18.13 -19.46
CA ALA A 442 -26.47 17.61 -20.77
C ALA A 442 -25.80 18.68 -21.65
N SER A 443 -26.16 19.95 -21.48
CA SER A 443 -25.54 21.06 -22.22
C SER A 443 -24.02 21.17 -22.05
N ILE A 444 -23.44 20.55 -21.01
CA ILE A 444 -21.97 20.54 -20.79
C ILE A 444 -21.27 19.52 -21.68
N TYR A 445 -21.89 18.38 -21.94
CA TYR A 445 -21.21 17.23 -22.54
C TYR A 445 -21.83 16.78 -23.86
N PHE A 446 -23.05 17.19 -24.20
CA PHE A 446 -23.81 16.62 -25.30
C PHE A 446 -23.07 16.67 -26.63
N GLU A 447 -22.61 17.85 -27.05
CA GLU A 447 -21.88 18.03 -28.32
C GLU A 447 -20.62 17.18 -28.38
N LYS A 448 -19.82 17.17 -27.31
CA LYS A 448 -18.59 16.37 -27.23
C LYS A 448 -18.86 14.87 -27.26
N MET A 449 -19.90 14.42 -26.58
CA MET A 449 -20.28 13.01 -26.57
C MET A 449 -20.85 12.57 -27.92
N LEU A 450 -21.60 13.44 -28.60
CA LEU A 450 -22.10 13.18 -29.95
C LEU A 450 -20.96 13.11 -30.97
N GLN A 451 -20.00 14.03 -30.91
CA GLN A 451 -18.79 13.96 -31.75
C GLN A 451 -18.00 12.68 -31.53
N LYS A 452 -17.82 12.27 -30.26
CA LYS A 452 -17.16 11.01 -29.92
C LYS A 452 -17.92 9.81 -30.49
N GLN A 453 -19.24 9.76 -30.28
CA GLN A 453 -20.10 8.69 -30.80
C GLN A 453 -19.99 8.56 -32.33
N ASN A 454 -20.05 9.68 -33.05
CA ASN A 454 -19.92 9.71 -34.51
C ASN A 454 -18.52 9.34 -35.03
N SER A 455 -17.49 9.36 -34.18
CA SER A 455 -16.13 8.93 -34.54
C SER A 455 -15.86 7.45 -34.22
N GLU A 456 -16.68 6.85 -33.37
CA GLU A 456 -16.58 5.44 -32.96
C GLU A 456 -17.52 4.53 -33.78
N TRP A 457 -18.50 5.12 -34.46
CA TRP A 457 -19.42 4.48 -35.40
C TRP A 457 -19.01 4.82 -36.83
#